data_AF-A0A1B4VDE5-F1
#
_entry.id   AF-A0A1B4VDE5-F1
#
_cell.length_a   1.000
_cell.length_b   1.000
_cell.length_c   1.000
_cell.angle_alpha   90.00
_cell.angle_beta   90.00
_cell.angle_gamma   90.00
#
_symmetry.space_group_name_H-M   'P 1'
#
loop_
_entity.id
_entity.type
_entity.pdbx_description
1 polymer ?
#
loop_
_entity_poly.entity_id
_entity_poly.type
_entity_poly.pdbx_seq_one_letter_code
_entity_poly.pdbx_strand_id
1 'polypeptide(L)'
;MNSAITWLQSAPPGAITLLTAIIGALVAVLVVVLTQWILGRRARTELLTSKLEELYLLLNQASSENVDRYEKLVVHLYRAPEETKPLPLDRSTYSLDLHKKIIMYVQLYFPHLKPTHVRMFQSNSAITDILYRAGTGEKPTESEIHAAFGSYGDYLRNMEDEIIQNRAILVKDAVLPRRYKVSDIHVPMPAQR
;
A
#
# COMPACT_ATOMS: atom_id res chain seq x y z
N MET A 1 -32.43 -24.83 43.98
CA MET A 1 -33.04 -23.65 43.33
C MET A 1 -32.42 -22.40 43.91
N ASN A 2 -31.70 -21.67 43.06
CA ASN A 2 -30.94 -20.43 43.25
C ASN A 2 -30.83 -19.85 44.67
N SER A 3 -29.75 -20.21 45.36
CA SER A 3 -29.23 -19.52 46.55
C SER A 3 -29.13 -18.00 46.37
N ALA A 4 -28.87 -17.54 45.14
CA ALA A 4 -28.87 -16.13 44.78
C ALA A 4 -30.26 -15.48 44.88
N ILE A 5 -31.33 -16.19 44.52
CA ILE A 5 -32.71 -15.67 44.58
C ILE A 5 -33.20 -15.59 46.04
N THR A 6 -32.91 -16.61 46.85
CA THR A 6 -33.24 -16.59 48.29
C THR A 6 -32.46 -15.50 49.03
N TRP A 7 -31.19 -15.26 48.66
CA TRP A 7 -30.41 -14.16 49.19
C TRP A 7 -31.02 -12.81 48.80
N LEU A 8 -31.40 -12.63 47.53
CA LEU A 8 -32.03 -11.40 47.02
C LEU A 8 -33.33 -11.05 47.76
N GLN A 9 -34.14 -12.07 48.08
CA GLN A 9 -35.40 -11.89 48.81
C GLN A 9 -35.22 -11.53 50.29
N SER A 10 -34.09 -11.95 50.89
CA SER A 10 -33.74 -11.64 52.29
C SER A 10 -32.87 -10.39 52.46
N ALA A 11 -32.45 -9.76 51.36
CA ALA A 11 -31.49 -8.66 51.39
C ALA A 11 -32.12 -7.37 51.95
N PRO A 12 -31.39 -6.59 52.77
CA PRO A 12 -31.84 -5.27 53.21
C PRO A 12 -32.09 -4.34 52.01
N PRO A 13 -33.07 -3.41 52.09
CA PRO A 13 -33.38 -2.50 50.98
C PRO A 13 -32.16 -1.73 50.44
N GLY A 14 -31.24 -1.34 51.33
CA GLY A 14 -29.99 -0.65 50.96
C GLY A 14 -28.97 -1.50 50.18
N ALA A 15 -29.02 -2.83 50.30
CA ALA A 15 -28.15 -3.72 49.55
C ALA A 15 -28.60 -3.83 48.08
N ILE A 16 -29.92 -3.80 47.84
CA ILE A 16 -30.49 -3.83 46.48
C ILE A 16 -30.13 -2.53 45.74
N THR A 17 -30.27 -1.37 46.39
CA THR A 17 -29.91 -0.08 45.78
C THR A 17 -28.41 0.04 45.50
N LEU A 18 -27.55 -0.49 46.37
CA LEU A 18 -26.11 -0.53 46.13
C LEU A 18 -25.77 -1.43 44.94
N LEU A 19 -26.38 -2.61 44.84
CA LEU A 19 -26.13 -3.55 43.76
C LEU A 19 -26.60 -2.99 42.40
N THR A 20 -27.77 -2.33 42.35
CA THR A 20 -28.23 -1.65 41.13
C THR A 20 -27.32 -0.48 40.76
N ALA A 21 -26.83 0.29 41.73
CA ALA A 21 -25.85 1.34 41.48
C ALA A 21 -24.54 0.80 40.91
N ILE A 22 -24.03 -0.33 41.43
CA ILE A 22 -22.82 -0.99 40.91
C ILE A 22 -23.04 -1.47 39.47
N ILE A 23 -24.16 -2.14 39.19
CA ILE A 23 -24.48 -2.58 37.82
C ILE A 23 -24.58 -1.38 36.88
N GLY A 24 -25.27 -0.31 37.31
CA GLY A 24 -25.37 0.93 36.54
C GLY A 24 -24.01 1.55 36.24
N ALA A 25 -23.12 1.61 37.23
CA ALA A 25 -21.75 2.09 37.06
C ALA A 25 -20.94 1.21 36.10
N LEU A 26 -21.04 -0.12 36.19
CA LEU A 26 -20.37 -1.05 35.28
C LEU A 26 -20.85 -0.89 33.84
N VAL A 27 -22.17 -0.77 33.63
CA VAL A 27 -22.75 -0.52 32.30
C VAL A 27 -22.25 0.81 31.75
N ALA A 28 -22.25 1.88 32.56
CA ALA A 28 -21.74 3.17 32.14
C ALA A 28 -20.26 3.10 31.72
N VAL A 29 -19.41 2.46 32.52
CA VAL A 29 -17.99 2.26 32.18
C VAL A 29 -17.84 1.46 30.89
N LEU A 30 -18.60 0.36 30.74
CA LEU A 30 -18.58 -0.47 29.53
C LEU A 30 -18.95 0.36 28.29
N VAL A 31 -20.01 1.18 28.38
CA VAL A 31 -20.46 2.05 27.29
C VAL A 31 -19.39 3.08 26.93
N VAL A 32 -18.75 3.71 27.92
CA VAL A 32 -17.65 4.66 27.66
C VAL A 32 -16.49 3.95 26.96
N VAL A 33 -16.05 2.79 27.46
CA VAL A 33 -14.94 2.01 26.86
C VAL A 33 -15.26 1.60 25.43
N LEU A 34 -16.46 1.07 25.17
CA LEU A 34 -16.89 0.69 23.82
C LEU A 34 -16.96 1.90 22.88
N THR A 35 -17.47 3.03 23.37
CA THR A 35 -17.58 4.26 22.57
C THR A 35 -16.20 4.79 22.19
N GLN A 36 -15.28 4.88 23.15
CA GLN A 36 -13.90 5.30 22.91
C GLN A 36 -13.17 4.33 21.97
N TRP A 37 -13.40 3.02 22.12
CA TRP A 37 -12.85 2.02 21.22
C TRP A 37 -13.36 2.17 19.78
N ILE A 38 -14.67 2.35 19.59
CA ILE A 38 -15.29 2.55 18.26
C ILE A 38 -14.77 3.84 17.61
N LEU A 39 -14.71 4.94 18.36
CA LEU A 39 -14.23 6.24 17.86
C LEU A 39 -12.75 6.16 17.49
N GLY A 40 -11.91 5.58 18.36
CA GLY A 40 -10.49 5.40 18.08
C GLY A 40 -10.23 4.48 16.88
N ARG A 41 -11.03 3.41 16.74
CA ARG A 41 -10.98 2.54 15.57
C ARG A 41 -11.34 3.30 14.30
N ARG A 42 -12.46 4.04 14.30
CA ARG A 42 -12.92 4.80 13.13
C ARG A 42 -11.90 5.84 12.68
N ALA A 43 -11.36 6.63 13.61
CA ALA A 43 -10.34 7.63 13.32
C ALA A 43 -9.08 7.00 12.70
N ARG A 44 -8.65 5.83 13.22
CA ARG A 44 -7.52 5.09 12.66
C ARG A 44 -7.81 4.57 11.26
N THR A 45 -8.97 3.97 11.04
CA THR A 45 -9.39 3.45 9.74
C THR A 45 -9.47 4.57 8.71
N GLU A 46 -10.01 5.73 9.07
CA GLU A 46 -10.11 6.90 8.20
C GLU A 46 -8.73 7.44 7.81
N LEU A 47 -7.82 7.61 8.78
CA LEU A 47 -6.44 7.99 8.52
C LEU A 47 -5.75 7.00 7.57
N LEU A 48 -5.83 5.70 7.85
CA LEU A 48 -5.19 4.68 7.02
C LEU A 48 -5.84 4.59 5.63
N THR A 49 -7.15 4.82 5.52
CA THR A 49 -7.84 4.86 4.22
C THR A 49 -7.32 6.00 3.37
N SER A 50 -7.26 7.22 3.93
CA SER A 50 -6.69 8.39 3.24
C SER A 50 -5.24 8.14 2.80
N LYS A 51 -4.40 7.54 3.66
CA LYS A 51 -3.01 7.22 3.30
C LYS A 51 -2.89 6.12 2.24
N LEU A 52 -3.84 5.18 2.20
CA LEU A 52 -3.88 4.12 1.20
C LEU A 52 -4.29 4.66 -0.17
N GLU A 53 -5.26 5.59 -0.19
CA GLU A 53 -5.68 6.29 -1.41
C GLU A 53 -4.56 7.17 -1.97
N GLU A 54 -3.87 7.93 -1.11
CA GLU A 54 -2.68 8.69 -1.50
C GLU A 54 -1.61 7.78 -2.11
N LEU A 55 -1.31 6.62 -1.49
CA LEU A 55 -0.39 5.65 -2.05
C LEU A 55 -0.85 5.13 -3.41
N TYR A 56 -2.13 4.79 -3.56
CA TYR A 56 -2.69 4.32 -4.84
C TYR A 56 -2.52 5.36 -5.96
N LEU A 57 -2.77 6.64 -5.66
CA LEU A 57 -2.54 7.73 -6.62
C LEU A 57 -1.06 7.87 -7.00
N LEU A 58 -0.13 7.68 -6.06
CA LEU A 58 1.31 7.69 -6.35
C LEU A 58 1.72 6.52 -7.25
N LEU A 59 1.10 5.34 -7.11
CA LEU A 59 1.36 4.20 -8.01
C LEU A 59 0.86 4.48 -9.43
N ASN A 60 -0.35 5.06 -9.58
CA ASN A 60 -0.85 5.48 -10.88
C ASN A 60 0.06 6.53 -11.54
N GLN A 61 0.54 7.51 -10.75
CA GLN A 61 1.51 8.48 -11.24
C GLN A 61 2.80 7.78 -11.70
N ALA A 62 3.31 6.83 -10.93
CA ALA A 62 4.51 6.08 -11.28
C ALA A 62 4.34 5.23 -12.54
N SER A 63 3.14 4.69 -12.77
CA SER A 63 2.75 3.99 -13.98
C SER A 63 2.73 4.92 -15.20
N SER A 64 2.10 6.10 -15.09
CA SER A 64 2.12 7.12 -16.15
C SER A 64 3.55 7.56 -16.48
N GLU A 65 4.35 7.88 -15.47
CA GLU A 65 5.75 8.27 -15.65
C GLU A 65 6.60 7.13 -16.25
N ASN A 66 6.24 5.87 -16.03
CA ASN A 66 6.90 4.73 -16.67
C ASN A 66 6.66 4.71 -18.19
N VAL A 67 5.40 4.89 -18.61
CA VAL A 67 5.03 4.92 -20.03
C VAL A 67 5.69 6.10 -20.73
N ASP A 68 5.65 7.29 -20.10
CA ASP A 68 6.29 8.49 -20.66
C ASP A 68 7.80 8.32 -20.82
N ARG A 69 8.48 7.70 -19.83
CA ARG A 69 9.92 7.41 -19.90
C ARG A 69 10.23 6.39 -21.00
N TYR A 70 9.40 5.37 -21.15
CA TYR A 70 9.55 4.38 -22.23
C TYR A 70 9.45 5.03 -23.60
N GLU A 71 8.40 5.82 -23.83
CA GLU A 71 8.18 6.47 -25.12
C GLU A 71 9.33 7.41 -25.49
N LYS A 72 9.76 8.27 -24.55
CA LYS A 72 10.90 9.18 -24.75
C LYS A 72 12.17 8.43 -25.11
N LEU A 73 12.47 7.34 -24.39
CA LEU A 73 13.67 6.55 -24.63
C LEU A 73 13.65 5.85 -26.00
N VAL A 74 12.53 5.21 -26.36
CA VAL A 74 12.39 4.50 -27.64
C VAL A 74 12.42 5.47 -28.82
N VAL A 75 11.72 6.62 -28.71
CA VAL A 75 11.74 7.64 -29.76
C VAL A 75 13.17 8.15 -29.99
N HIS A 76 13.89 8.44 -28.91
CA HIS A 76 15.26 8.94 -28.96
C HIS A 76 16.25 7.94 -29.59
N LEU A 77 16.16 6.66 -29.23
CA LEU A 77 17.13 5.65 -29.67
C LEU A 77 16.83 5.04 -31.04
N TYR A 78 15.55 4.97 -31.44
CA TYR A 78 15.12 4.15 -32.59
C TYR A 78 14.32 4.89 -33.65
N ARG A 79 13.60 5.97 -33.32
CA ARG A 79 12.71 6.65 -34.29
C ARG A 79 13.27 7.95 -34.84
N ALA A 80 14.01 8.72 -34.04
CA ALA A 80 14.59 10.01 -34.44
C ALA A 80 16.06 10.17 -33.98
N PRO A 81 16.97 9.28 -34.42
CA PRO A 81 18.37 9.29 -33.94
C PRO A 81 19.20 10.49 -34.45
N GLU A 82 18.71 11.25 -35.45
CA GLU A 82 19.44 12.38 -36.04
C GLU A 82 19.48 13.63 -35.15
N GLU A 83 18.64 13.73 -34.11
CA GLU A 83 18.80 14.72 -33.06
C GLU A 83 19.92 14.27 -32.11
N THR A 84 21.17 14.57 -32.50
CA THR A 84 22.47 14.30 -31.86
C THR A 84 22.66 14.82 -30.42
N LYS A 85 21.59 15.16 -29.69
CA LYS A 85 21.70 15.56 -28.28
C LYS A 85 21.62 14.32 -27.40
N PRO A 86 22.56 14.10 -26.48
CA PRO A 86 22.42 13.03 -25.50
C PRO A 86 21.10 13.16 -24.76
N LEU A 87 20.47 12.02 -24.44
CA LEU A 87 19.24 12.00 -23.65
C LEU A 87 19.42 12.90 -22.42
N PRO A 88 18.59 13.93 -22.21
CA PRO A 88 18.76 14.82 -21.08
C PRO A 88 18.61 14.03 -19.78
N LEU A 89 19.74 13.83 -19.08
CA LEU A 89 19.83 13.19 -17.77
C LEU A 89 19.37 14.17 -16.67
N ASP A 90 18.22 14.81 -16.87
CA ASP A 90 17.64 15.66 -15.83
C ASP A 90 17.25 14.82 -14.61
N ARG A 91 17.27 15.45 -13.43
CA ARG A 91 16.88 14.83 -12.17
C ARG A 91 15.46 14.27 -12.21
N SER A 92 14.60 14.91 -13.00
CA SER A 92 13.21 14.48 -13.26
C SER A 92 13.14 13.12 -13.97
N THR A 93 14.15 12.77 -14.77
CA THR A 93 14.22 11.49 -15.52
C THR A 93 14.30 10.27 -14.60
N TYR A 94 14.74 10.44 -13.35
CA TYR A 94 14.93 9.35 -12.39
C TYR A 94 13.76 9.17 -11.39
N SER A 95 12.76 10.07 -11.38
CA SER A 95 11.57 9.99 -10.51
C SER A 95 11.86 9.70 -9.02
N LEU A 96 13.00 10.18 -8.50
CA LEU A 96 13.49 9.84 -7.15
C LEU A 96 12.54 10.32 -6.05
N ASP A 97 11.93 11.49 -6.23
CA ASP A 97 11.01 12.07 -5.23
C ASP A 97 9.73 11.26 -5.11
N LEU A 98 9.19 10.76 -6.22
CA LEU A 98 8.00 9.91 -6.24
C LEU A 98 8.26 8.57 -5.55
N HIS A 99 9.36 7.91 -5.89
CA HIS A 99 9.76 6.65 -5.25
C HIS A 99 9.99 6.83 -3.76
N LYS A 100 10.64 7.92 -3.34
CA LYS A 100 10.84 8.22 -1.92
C LYS A 100 9.52 8.39 -1.16
N LYS A 101 8.52 9.04 -1.77
CA LYS A 101 7.18 9.12 -1.20
C LYS A 101 6.57 7.73 -1.05
N ILE A 102 6.58 6.90 -2.10
CA ILE A 102 6.05 5.53 -2.04
C ILE A 102 6.73 4.71 -0.93
N ILE A 103 8.08 4.75 -0.85
CA ILE A 103 8.85 4.10 0.22
C ILE A 103 8.35 4.53 1.59
N MET A 104 8.16 5.85 1.80
CA MET A 104 7.68 6.39 3.06
C MET A 104 6.30 5.83 3.44
N TYR A 105 5.35 5.77 2.50
CA TYR A 105 4.02 5.21 2.78
C TYR A 105 4.09 3.72 3.15
N VAL A 106 4.87 2.95 2.39
CA VAL A 106 5.03 1.50 2.63
C VAL A 106 5.70 1.25 3.98
N GLN A 107 6.75 1.99 4.32
CA GLN A 107 7.47 1.76 5.58
C GLN A 107 6.70 2.23 6.81
N LEU A 108 6.04 3.39 6.74
CA LEU A 108 5.37 3.99 7.90
C LEU A 108 3.96 3.44 8.14
N TYR A 109 3.20 3.20 7.07
CA TYR A 109 1.77 2.88 7.17
C TYR A 109 1.45 1.44 6.74
N PHE A 110 2.11 0.94 5.69
CA PHE A 110 1.71 -0.32 5.02
C PHE A 110 2.87 -1.33 4.89
N PRO A 111 3.50 -1.77 5.99
CA PRO A 111 4.69 -2.63 5.93
C PRO A 111 4.44 -4.00 5.28
N HIS A 112 3.17 -4.44 5.18
CA HIS A 112 2.81 -5.67 4.49
C HIS A 112 3.11 -5.62 2.98
N LEU A 113 3.10 -4.42 2.38
CA LEU A 113 3.43 -4.21 0.96
C LEU A 113 4.94 -4.20 0.68
N LYS A 114 5.78 -4.26 1.74
CA LYS A 114 7.24 -4.17 1.61
C LYS A 114 7.84 -5.18 0.63
N PRO A 115 7.47 -6.46 0.61
CA PRO A 115 8.05 -7.43 -0.32
C PRO A 115 7.85 -7.03 -1.79
N THR A 116 6.64 -6.64 -2.15
CA THR A 116 6.26 -6.27 -3.52
C THR A 116 6.89 -4.94 -3.92
N HIS A 117 6.92 -3.97 -3.00
CA HIS A 117 7.66 -2.72 -3.19
C HIS A 117 9.16 -2.94 -3.45
N VAL A 118 9.81 -3.88 -2.75
CA VAL A 118 11.24 -4.16 -2.98
C VAL A 118 11.49 -4.67 -4.40
N ARG A 119 10.64 -5.57 -4.92
CA ARG A 119 10.75 -6.06 -6.30
C ARG A 119 10.50 -4.94 -7.31
N MET A 120 9.48 -4.12 -7.08
CA MET A 120 9.18 -2.93 -7.87
C MET A 120 10.39 -1.97 -7.93
N PHE A 121 11.04 -1.69 -6.80
CA PHE A 121 12.22 -0.83 -6.73
C PHE A 121 13.43 -1.43 -7.47
N GLN A 122 13.63 -2.75 -7.40
CA GLN A 122 14.67 -3.45 -8.15
C GLN A 122 14.46 -3.30 -9.67
N SER A 123 13.23 -3.46 -10.15
CA SER A 123 12.91 -3.25 -11.58
C SER A 123 13.10 -1.80 -12.01
N ASN A 124 12.74 -0.81 -11.19
CA ASN A 124 13.03 0.60 -11.51
C ASN A 124 14.54 0.90 -11.53
N SER A 125 15.33 0.18 -10.73
CA SER A 125 16.79 0.32 -10.76
C SER A 125 17.38 -0.17 -12.09
N ALA A 126 16.81 -1.24 -12.68
CA ALA A 126 17.19 -1.69 -14.02
C ALA A 126 16.86 -0.65 -15.10
N ILE A 127 15.70 0.01 -15.01
CA ILE A 127 15.33 1.12 -15.91
C ILE A 127 16.32 2.28 -15.76
N THR A 128 16.68 2.62 -14.52
CA THR A 128 17.63 3.69 -14.21
C THR A 128 19.00 3.43 -14.83
N ASP A 129 19.48 2.17 -14.75
CA ASP A 129 20.73 1.75 -15.39
C ASP A 129 20.66 1.88 -16.92
N ILE A 130 19.57 1.43 -17.55
CA ILE A 130 19.35 1.58 -19.00
C ILE A 130 19.37 3.05 -19.42
N LEU A 131 18.69 3.92 -18.67
CA LEU A 131 18.65 5.36 -18.94
C LEU A 131 20.03 5.99 -18.80
N TYR A 132 20.80 5.59 -17.78
CA TYR A 132 22.17 6.04 -17.59
C TYR A 132 23.07 5.61 -18.74
N ARG A 133 23.05 4.32 -19.11
CA ARG A 133 23.82 3.77 -20.24
C ARG A 133 23.48 4.47 -21.55
N ALA A 134 22.19 4.67 -21.83
CA ALA A 134 21.71 5.44 -22.96
C ALA A 134 22.24 6.89 -22.97
N GLY A 135 22.23 7.56 -21.81
CA GLY A 135 22.76 8.92 -21.67
C GLY A 135 24.27 9.02 -21.88
N THR A 136 25.01 7.94 -21.61
CA THR A 136 26.47 7.86 -21.87
C THR A 136 26.82 7.43 -23.30
N GLY A 137 25.83 7.20 -24.17
CA GLY A 137 26.02 6.87 -25.58
C GLY A 137 26.03 5.37 -25.91
N GLU A 138 25.84 4.49 -24.92
CA GLU A 138 25.54 3.08 -25.18
C GLU A 138 24.13 2.99 -25.78
N LYS A 139 23.87 2.01 -26.66
CA LYS A 139 22.54 1.77 -27.24
C LYS A 139 21.95 0.48 -26.67
N PRO A 140 21.13 0.54 -25.60
CA PRO A 140 20.41 -0.61 -25.06
C PRO A 140 19.49 -1.20 -26.13
N THR A 141 19.35 -2.52 -26.14
CA THR A 141 18.49 -3.20 -27.14
C THR A 141 17.01 -2.93 -26.86
N GLU A 142 16.17 -2.92 -27.90
CA GLU A 142 14.73 -2.71 -27.73
C GLU A 142 14.09 -3.78 -26.82
N SER A 143 14.55 -5.03 -26.93
CA SER A 143 14.11 -6.13 -26.05
C SER A 143 14.45 -5.90 -24.58
N GLU A 144 15.64 -5.32 -24.30
CA GLU A 144 16.08 -5.02 -22.94
C GLU A 144 15.24 -3.89 -22.34
N ILE A 145 14.98 -2.83 -23.13
CA ILE A 145 14.12 -1.72 -22.73
C ILE A 145 12.71 -2.25 -22.43
N HIS A 146 12.12 -3.00 -23.37
CA HIS A 146 10.77 -3.54 -23.21
C HIS A 146 10.66 -4.45 -21.97
N ALA A 147 11.64 -5.32 -21.75
CA ALA A 147 11.66 -6.22 -20.59
C ALA A 147 11.74 -5.45 -19.26
N ALA A 148 12.61 -4.43 -19.16
CA ALA A 148 12.78 -3.66 -17.93
C ALA A 148 11.54 -2.82 -17.60
N PHE A 149 11.01 -2.09 -18.59
CA PHE A 149 9.81 -1.25 -18.42
C PHE A 149 8.55 -2.09 -18.18
N GLY A 150 8.42 -3.23 -18.86
CA GLY A 150 7.34 -4.20 -18.64
C GLY A 150 7.38 -4.79 -17.23
N SER A 151 8.55 -5.26 -16.78
CA SER A 151 8.71 -5.81 -15.43
C SER A 151 8.35 -4.80 -14.33
N TYR A 152 8.76 -3.54 -14.47
CA TYR A 152 8.37 -2.50 -13.51
C TYR A 152 6.86 -2.24 -13.53
N GLY A 153 6.24 -2.21 -14.70
CA GLY A 153 4.77 -2.12 -14.86
C GLY A 153 4.03 -3.28 -14.20
N ASP A 154 4.52 -4.51 -14.36
CA ASP A 154 3.95 -5.69 -13.72
C ASP A 154 4.02 -5.60 -12.19
N TYR A 155 5.12 -5.10 -11.63
CA TYR A 155 5.23 -4.93 -10.17
C TYR A 155 4.38 -3.79 -9.62
N LEU A 156 4.20 -2.70 -10.37
CA LEU A 156 3.24 -1.65 -10.02
C LEU A 156 1.82 -2.23 -9.93
N ARG A 157 1.40 -2.98 -10.95
CA ARG A 157 0.10 -3.64 -10.99
C ARG A 157 -0.09 -4.64 -9.86
N ASN A 158 0.93 -5.46 -9.57
CA ASN A 158 0.89 -6.39 -8.45
C ASN A 158 0.68 -5.68 -7.12
N MET A 159 1.32 -4.52 -6.93
CA MET A 159 1.15 -3.73 -5.71
C MET A 159 -0.24 -3.11 -5.61
N GLU A 160 -0.81 -2.65 -6.74
CA GLU A 160 -2.20 -2.19 -6.82
C GLU A 160 -3.19 -3.32 -6.47
N ASP A 161 -3.00 -4.50 -7.05
CA ASP A 161 -3.82 -5.68 -6.76
C ASP A 161 -3.75 -6.07 -5.28
N GLU A 162 -2.55 -6.04 -4.67
CA GLU A 162 -2.40 -6.26 -3.23
C GLU A 162 -3.13 -5.22 -2.39
N ILE A 163 -3.08 -3.94 -2.78
CA ILE A 163 -3.82 -2.87 -2.10
C ILE A 163 -5.32 -3.15 -2.14
N ILE A 164 -5.86 -3.49 -3.31
CA ILE A 164 -7.29 -3.75 -3.52
C ILE A 164 -7.74 -4.99 -2.74
N GLN A 165 -7.04 -6.11 -2.91
CA GLN A 165 -7.41 -7.39 -2.28
C GLN A 165 -7.29 -7.36 -0.75
N ASN A 166 -6.34 -6.58 -0.23
CA ASN A 166 -6.04 -6.52 1.21
C ASN A 166 -6.49 -5.24 1.89
N ARG A 167 -7.30 -4.39 1.22
CA ARG A 167 -7.75 -3.09 1.75
C ARG A 167 -8.18 -3.17 3.22
N ALA A 168 -9.09 -4.10 3.55
CA ALA A 168 -9.62 -4.24 4.91
C ALA A 168 -8.55 -4.58 5.98
N ILE A 169 -7.48 -5.28 5.59
CA ILE A 169 -6.35 -5.60 6.48
C ILE A 169 -5.44 -4.38 6.60
N LEU A 170 -5.12 -3.73 5.48
CA LEU A 170 -4.24 -2.56 5.41
C LEU A 170 -4.82 -1.38 6.20
N VAL A 171 -6.13 -1.16 6.15
CA VAL A 171 -6.81 -0.09 6.91
C VAL A 171 -7.27 -0.52 8.31
N LYS A 172 -6.99 -1.77 8.71
CA LYS A 172 -7.39 -2.34 10.02
C LYS A 172 -8.90 -2.29 10.30
N ASP A 173 -9.69 -2.38 9.25
CA ASP A 173 -11.15 -2.34 9.32
C ASP A 173 -11.77 -3.71 9.59
N ALA A 174 -10.99 -4.80 9.45
CA ALA A 174 -11.47 -6.14 9.74
C ALA A 174 -11.80 -6.34 11.24
N VAL A 175 -13.03 -6.74 11.57
CA VAL A 175 -13.41 -7.13 12.94
C VAL A 175 -12.88 -8.53 13.28
N LEU A 176 -12.83 -9.40 12.28
CA LEU A 176 -12.33 -10.76 12.38
C LEU A 176 -10.93 -10.86 11.75
N PRO A 177 -10.07 -11.77 12.24
CA PRO A 177 -8.76 -11.99 11.64
C PRO A 177 -8.91 -12.46 10.19
N ARG A 178 -8.26 -11.74 9.26
CA ARG A 178 -8.15 -12.11 7.85
C ARG A 178 -6.69 -12.36 7.51
N ARG A 179 -6.43 -13.35 6.65
CA ARG A 179 -5.08 -13.62 6.13
C ARG A 179 -4.76 -12.65 5.00
N TYR A 180 -3.54 -12.11 5.03
CA TYR A 180 -3.01 -11.30 3.95
C TYR A 180 -2.77 -12.17 2.71
N LYS A 181 -3.15 -11.67 1.54
CA LYS A 181 -2.98 -12.32 0.25
C LYS A 181 -1.89 -11.58 -0.53
N VAL A 182 -0.81 -12.26 -0.85
CA VAL A 182 0.21 -11.73 -1.75
C VAL A 182 -0.29 -11.89 -3.18
N SER A 183 -0.09 -10.88 -4.04
CA SER A 183 -0.43 -11.03 -5.45
C SER A 183 0.67 -11.85 -6.12
N ASP A 184 0.34 -13.08 -6.47
CA ASP A 184 1.25 -14.00 -7.16
C ASP A 184 0.92 -14.06 -8.67
N ILE A 185 0.83 -12.93 -9.40
CA ILE A 185 0.67 -12.97 -10.87
C ILE A 185 1.30 -11.74 -11.57
N HIS A 186 2.53 -11.88 -12.05
CA HIS A 186 2.86 -11.97 -13.50
C HIS A 186 4.32 -12.42 -13.57
N VAL A 187 4.54 -13.73 -13.77
CA VAL A 187 5.82 -14.17 -14.33
C VAL A 187 5.75 -13.71 -15.79
N PRO A 188 6.68 -12.87 -16.28
CA PRO A 188 6.67 -12.50 -17.68
C PRO A 188 6.63 -13.80 -18.48
N MET A 189 5.59 -13.98 -19.31
CA MET A 189 5.54 -15.10 -20.23
C MET A 189 6.86 -15.11 -20.99
N PRO A 190 7.63 -16.21 -21.00
CA PRO A 190 8.83 -16.27 -21.81
C PRO A 190 8.39 -15.94 -23.24
N ALA A 191 9.04 -14.94 -23.84
CA ALA A 191 8.78 -14.54 -25.22
C ALA A 191 8.74 -15.81 -26.07
N GLN A 192 7.57 -16.14 -26.62
CA GLN A 192 7.46 -17.22 -27.59
C GLN A 192 8.32 -16.80 -28.78
N ARG A 193 9.45 -17.49 -28.94
CA ARG A 193 10.38 -17.30 -30.06
C ARG A 193 9.77 -17.79 -31.35
#